data_AF-A0A1V6DZ49-F1
#
_entry.id   AF-A0A1V6DZ49-F1
#
_cell.length_a   1.000
_cell.length_b   1.000
_cell.length_c   1.000
_cell.angle_alpha   90.00
_cell.angle_beta   90.00
_cell.angle_gamma   90.00
#
_symmetry.space_group_name_H-M   'P 1'
#
loop_
_entity.id
_entity.type
_entity.pdbx_description
1 polymer ?
#
loop_
_entity_poly.entity_id
_entity_poly.type
_entity_poly.pdbx_seq_one_letter_code
_entity_poly.pdbx_strand_id
1 'polypeptide(L)'
;MHQTKKGNQRDFGLKAHIGADRDSKLVHTVVVTAANVADVTQTAALLHGEETEAHADAAYTGVEKRPEILPLQRRIDWQIATKRGLIKALAEGAQKDALKAAGKTKAAVRTP
;
A
#
# COMPACT_ATOMS: atom_id res chain seq x y z
N MET A 1 12.78 15.56 12.80
CA MET A 1 11.31 15.61 12.69
C MET A 1 10.96 16.57 11.55
N HIS A 2 10.36 16.09 10.46
CA HIS A 2 10.05 16.91 9.27
C HIS A 2 8.56 17.14 9.16
N GLN A 3 8.18 18.36 8.77
CA GLN A 3 6.79 18.79 8.62
C GLN A 3 6.16 18.22 7.35
N THR A 4 4.88 17.88 7.41
CA THR A 4 4.05 17.58 6.23
C THR A 4 3.22 18.80 5.85
N LYS A 5 3.11 19.08 4.54
CA LYS A 5 2.25 20.15 4.04
C LYS A 5 1.09 19.53 3.26
N LYS A 6 -0.14 19.73 3.74
CA LYS A 6 -1.36 19.38 3.02
C LYS A 6 -2.12 20.68 2.74
N GLY A 7 -2.16 21.09 1.46
CA GLY A 7 -2.67 22.42 1.10
C GLY A 7 -1.79 23.52 1.71
N ASN A 8 -2.38 24.47 2.44
CA ASN A 8 -1.64 25.52 3.18
C ASN A 8 -1.37 25.16 4.65
N GLN A 9 -1.87 24.02 5.12
CA GLN A 9 -1.71 23.58 6.49
C GLN A 9 -0.48 22.69 6.65
N ARG A 10 0.12 22.79 7.82
CA ARG A 10 1.48 22.39 8.11
C ARG A 10 1.42 21.51 9.35
N ASP A 11 1.29 20.22 9.11
CA ASP A 11 1.02 19.21 10.14
C ASP A 11 2.30 18.49 10.54
N PHE A 12 2.40 18.18 11.83
CA PHE A 12 3.42 17.30 12.37
C PHE A 12 2.72 16.03 12.86
N GLY A 13 3.19 14.87 12.41
CA GLY A 13 2.57 13.61 12.75
C GLY A 13 3.49 12.44 12.51
N LEU A 14 3.12 11.32 13.12
CA LEU A 14 3.69 10.01 12.87
C LEU A 14 2.66 9.19 12.09
N LYS A 15 3.15 8.21 11.33
CA LYS A 15 2.32 7.16 10.74
C LYS A 15 2.93 5.81 11.07
N ALA A 16 2.06 4.81 11.24
CA ALA A 16 2.45 3.42 11.38
C ALA A 16 2.21 2.70 10.06
N HIS A 17 3.23 1.98 9.61
CA HIS A 17 3.19 1.03 8.50
C HIS A 17 3.12 -0.35 9.10
N ILE A 18 2.17 -1.17 8.68
CA ILE A 18 1.86 -2.45 9.32
C ILE A 18 1.95 -3.56 8.27
N GLY A 19 2.75 -4.58 8.56
CA GLY A 19 2.79 -5.85 7.85
C GLY A 19 2.00 -6.88 8.65
N ALA A 20 1.01 -7.49 8.01
CA ALA A 20 0.16 -8.49 8.62
C ALA A 20 -0.03 -9.67 7.67
N ASP A 21 -0.10 -10.86 8.26
CA ASP A 21 -0.42 -12.07 7.51
C ASP A 21 -1.87 -12.01 7.02
N ARG A 22 -2.06 -12.42 5.77
CA ARG A 22 -3.36 -12.31 5.10
C ARG A 22 -4.39 -13.24 5.72
N ASP A 23 -4.00 -14.45 6.12
CA ASP A 23 -4.95 -15.50 6.48
C ASP A 23 -5.25 -15.50 7.98
N SER A 24 -4.21 -15.44 8.81
CA SER A 24 -4.32 -15.39 10.27
C SER A 24 -4.66 -14.00 10.81
N LYS A 25 -4.47 -12.94 10.01
CA LYS A 25 -4.58 -11.52 10.41
C LYS A 25 -3.59 -11.08 11.48
N LEU A 26 -2.57 -11.90 11.76
CA LEU A 26 -1.56 -11.56 12.74
C LEU A 26 -0.61 -10.50 12.19
N VAL A 27 -0.43 -9.43 12.97
CA VAL A 27 0.58 -8.42 12.69
C VAL A 27 1.95 -8.98 13.03
N HIS A 28 2.84 -9.01 12.06
CA HIS A 28 4.22 -9.46 12.25
C HIS A 28 5.22 -8.30 12.25
N THR A 29 4.87 -7.16 11.63
CA THR A 29 5.75 -6.00 11.56
C THR A 29 5.00 -4.69 11.76
N VAL A 30 5.58 -3.79 12.56
CA VAL A 30 5.14 -2.39 12.66
C VAL A 30 6.35 -1.48 12.53
N VAL A 31 6.30 -0.56 11.58
CA VAL A 31 7.30 0.48 11.39
C VAL A 31 6.64 1.83 11.59
N VAL A 32 7.19 2.67 12.46
CA VAL A 32 6.67 4.02 12.69
C VAL A 32 7.61 5.04 12.08
N THR A 33 7.09 5.93 11.25
CA THR A 33 7.86 7.00 10.61
C THR A 33 7.19 8.35 10.80
N ALA A 34 7.92 9.42 10.50
CA ALA A 34 7.28 10.72 10.30
C ALA A 34 6.24 10.64 9.17
N ALA A 35 5.19 11.45 9.27
CA ALA A 35 4.06 11.43 8.34
C ALA A 35 4.44 11.78 6.89
N ASN A 36 5.59 12.42 6.66
CA ASN A 36 6.08 12.80 5.33
C ASN A 36 6.74 11.64 4.58
N VAL A 37 7.08 10.55 5.26
CA VAL A 37 7.67 9.38 4.60
C VAL A 37 6.60 8.71 3.74
N ALA A 38 6.96 8.44 2.49
CA ALA A 38 6.07 7.80 1.54
C ALA A 38 5.95 6.31 1.84
N ASP A 39 4.73 5.78 1.78
CA ASP A 39 4.43 4.43 2.30
C ASP A 39 5.18 3.34 1.51
N VAL A 40 5.32 3.52 0.18
CA VAL A 40 6.09 2.63 -0.71
C VAL A 40 7.57 2.48 -0.35
N THR A 41 8.15 3.39 0.44
CA THR A 41 9.55 3.28 0.87
C THR A 41 9.73 2.35 2.06
N GLN A 42 8.64 1.91 2.69
CA GLN A 42 8.70 1.05 3.87
C GLN A 42 8.37 -0.40 3.54
N THR A 43 7.96 -0.70 2.29
CA THR A 43 7.54 -2.04 1.88
C THR A 43 8.57 -3.11 2.18
N ALA A 44 9.86 -2.89 1.89
CA ALA A 44 10.89 -3.89 2.14
C ALA A 44 11.00 -4.24 3.64
N ALA A 45 10.81 -3.26 4.52
CA ALA A 45 10.81 -3.47 5.97
C ALA A 45 9.53 -4.18 6.45
N LEU A 46 8.42 -4.02 5.75
CA LEU A 46 7.16 -4.68 6.08
C LEU A 46 7.12 -6.16 5.69
N LEU A 47 7.97 -6.61 4.76
CA LEU A 47 8.02 -8.02 4.38
C LEU A 47 8.83 -8.83 5.42
N HIS A 48 8.35 -10.02 5.76
CA HIS A 48 8.97 -10.98 6.68
C HIS A 48 9.71 -12.13 5.98
N GLY A 49 9.69 -12.20 4.65
CA GLY A 49 10.62 -13.06 3.90
C GLY A 49 10.02 -14.35 3.34
N GLU A 50 8.73 -14.63 3.56
CA GLU A 50 8.05 -15.85 3.08
C GLU A 50 6.88 -15.57 2.13
N GLU A 51 6.57 -14.29 1.88
CA GLU A 51 5.44 -13.88 1.04
C GLU A 51 5.59 -14.30 -0.42
N THR A 52 4.53 -14.90 -0.97
CA THR A 52 4.34 -15.13 -2.40
C THR A 52 3.36 -14.13 -3.03
N GLU A 53 2.53 -13.49 -2.21
CA GLU A 53 1.53 -12.50 -2.60
C GLU A 53 1.53 -11.36 -1.58
N ALA A 54 1.41 -10.11 -2.03
CA ALA A 54 1.34 -8.94 -1.16
C ALA A 54 0.19 -8.01 -1.57
N HIS A 55 -0.72 -7.73 -0.63
CA HIS A 55 -1.84 -6.82 -0.85
C HIS A 55 -1.56 -5.45 -0.27
N ALA A 56 -1.65 -4.42 -1.10
CA ALA A 56 -1.33 -3.06 -0.69
C ALA A 56 -2.33 -2.04 -1.26
N ASP A 57 -2.38 -0.85 -0.64
CA ASP A 57 -3.17 0.25 -1.17
C ASP A 57 -2.50 0.94 -2.38
N ALA A 58 -3.20 1.91 -2.96
CA ALA A 58 -2.75 2.61 -4.15
C ALA A 58 -1.50 3.48 -3.93
N ALA A 59 -1.14 3.83 -2.70
CA ALA A 59 0.10 4.54 -2.36
C ALA A 59 1.35 3.68 -2.61
N TYR A 60 1.20 2.36 -2.68
CA TYR A 60 2.26 1.40 -3.01
C TYR A 60 2.45 1.15 -4.51
N THR A 61 1.77 1.90 -5.38
CA THR A 61 1.92 1.74 -6.85
C THR A 61 3.39 1.86 -7.28
N GLY A 62 3.90 0.86 -8.01
CA GLY A 62 5.27 0.83 -8.54
C GLY A 62 6.32 0.28 -7.58
N VAL A 63 5.88 -0.35 -6.48
CA VAL A 63 6.75 -1.00 -5.48
C VAL A 63 7.67 -2.05 -6.08
N GLU A 64 7.21 -2.76 -7.13
CA GLU A 64 7.97 -3.81 -7.79
C GLU A 64 9.23 -3.30 -8.50
N LYS A 65 9.33 -1.98 -8.73
CA LYS A 65 10.48 -1.33 -9.38
C LYS A 65 11.41 -0.66 -8.38
N ARG A 66 11.16 -0.77 -7.08
CA ARG A 66 11.93 -0.08 -6.05
C ARG A 66 13.32 -0.72 -5.89
N PRO A 67 14.38 0.08 -5.68
CA PRO A 67 15.73 -0.42 -5.48
C PRO A 67 15.88 -1.26 -4.21
N GLU A 68 14.98 -1.11 -3.24
CA GLU A 68 14.93 -1.92 -2.01
C GLU A 68 14.26 -3.29 -2.24
N ILE A 69 13.44 -3.42 -3.29
CA ILE A 69 12.66 -4.62 -3.60
C ILE A 69 13.34 -5.45 -4.69
N LEU A 70 13.92 -4.80 -5.71
CA LEU A 70 14.63 -5.48 -6.80
C LEU A 70 15.71 -6.49 -6.33
N PRO A 71 16.54 -6.18 -5.32
CA PRO A 71 17.59 -7.10 -4.85
C PRO A 71 17.04 -8.33 -4.12
N LEU A 72 15.79 -8.30 -3.64
CA LEU A 72 15.20 -9.46 -2.99
C LEU A 72 15.09 -10.64 -3.98
N GLN A 73 14.98 -10.37 -5.29
CA GLN A 73 14.81 -11.37 -6.35
C GLN A 73 13.65 -12.35 -6.08
N ARG A 74 12.67 -11.93 -5.28
CA ARG A 74 11.50 -12.74 -4.91
C ARG A 74 10.39 -12.49 -5.92
N ARG A 75 9.75 -13.57 -6.38
CA ARG A 75 8.52 -13.47 -7.17
C ARG A 75 7.35 -13.27 -6.22
N ILE A 76 7.08 -12.01 -5.91
CA ILE A 76 5.91 -11.60 -5.14
C ILE A 76 4.84 -11.13 -6.12
N ASP A 77 3.64 -11.71 -6.03
CA ASP A 77 2.48 -11.21 -6.76
C ASP A 77 1.89 -9.99 -6.04
N TRP A 78 1.97 -8.82 -6.69
CA TRP A 78 1.60 -7.54 -6.08
C TRP A 78 0.15 -7.19 -6.37
N GLN A 79 -0.71 -7.35 -5.37
CA GLN A 79 -2.13 -7.00 -5.43
C GLN A 79 -2.40 -5.57 -4.95
N ILE A 80 -1.94 -4.60 -5.74
CA ILE A 80 -2.08 -3.16 -5.43
C ILE A 80 -3.48 -2.66 -5.83
N ALA A 81 -4.09 -1.83 -4.97
CA ALA A 81 -5.35 -1.18 -5.27
C ALA A 81 -5.20 -0.09 -6.36
N THR A 82 -6.16 -0.01 -7.28
CA THR A 82 -6.16 1.04 -8.32
C THR A 82 -6.42 2.42 -7.73
N LYS A 83 -5.68 3.44 -8.18
CA LYS A 83 -5.87 4.83 -7.74
C LYS A 83 -7.28 5.33 -8.02
N ARG A 84 -7.94 5.91 -7.02
CA ARG A 84 -9.30 6.47 -7.13
C ARG A 84 -9.45 7.52 -8.24
N GLY A 85 -8.39 8.31 -8.50
CA GLY A 85 -8.37 9.30 -9.58
C GLY A 85 -8.54 8.66 -10.97
N LEU A 86 -7.87 7.53 -11.22
CA LEU A 86 -8.01 6.77 -12.47
C LEU A 86 -9.41 6.18 -12.61
N ILE A 87 -9.97 5.64 -11.51
CA ILE A 87 -11.35 5.13 -11.51
C ILE A 87 -12.36 6.24 -11.82
N LYS A 88 -12.13 7.48 -11.34
CA LYS A 88 -13.00 8.63 -11.65
C LYS A 88 -12.92 9.06 -13.12
N ALA A 89 -11.75 8.94 -13.74
CA ALA A 89 -11.54 9.33 -15.14
C ALA A 89 -12.11 8.31 -16.15
N LEU A 90 -12.45 7.10 -15.71
CA LEU A 90 -13.11 6.10 -16.55
C LEU A 90 -14.57 6.50 -16.85
N ALA A 91 -14.99 6.20 -18.08
CA ALA A 91 -16.38 6.30 -18.50
C ALA A 91 -17.28 5.45 -17.59
N GLU A 92 -18.52 5.91 -17.42
CA GLU A 92 -19.56 5.14 -16.73
C GLU A 92 -19.77 3.80 -17.44
N GLY A 93 -19.78 2.71 -16.69
CA GLY A 93 -19.93 1.37 -17.26
C GLY A 93 -19.32 0.26 -16.40
N ALA A 94 -19.51 -0.97 -16.86
CA ALA A 94 -19.14 -2.20 -16.14
C ALA A 94 -17.68 -2.22 -15.66
N GLN A 95 -16.76 -1.65 -16.45
CA GLN A 95 -15.33 -1.60 -16.11
C GLN A 95 -15.04 -0.73 -14.87
N LYS A 96 -15.72 0.41 -14.74
CA LYS A 96 -15.58 1.32 -13.59
C LYS A 96 -16.11 0.67 -12.32
N ASP A 97 -17.23 -0.02 -12.42
CA ASP A 97 -17.85 -0.68 -11.26
C ASP A 97 -17.10 -1.95 -10.85
N ALA A 98 -16.55 -2.71 -11.80
CA ALA A 98 -15.65 -3.82 -11.52
C ALA A 98 -14.40 -3.35 -10.75
N LEU A 99 -13.78 -2.23 -11.14
CA LEU A 99 -12.61 -1.69 -10.43
C LEU A 99 -12.97 -1.17 -9.03
N LYS A 100 -14.14 -0.56 -8.85
CA LYS A 100 -14.64 -0.20 -7.50
C LYS A 100 -14.87 -1.44 -6.64
N ALA A 101 -15.50 -2.48 -7.20
CA ALA A 101 -15.76 -3.74 -6.49
C ALA A 101 -14.46 -4.44 -6.11
N ALA A 102 -13.52 -4.58 -7.04
CA ALA A 102 -12.19 -5.14 -6.78
C ALA A 102 -11.45 -4.34 -5.71
N GLY A 103 -11.54 -3.01 -5.72
CA GLY A 103 -10.98 -2.15 -4.68
C GLY A 103 -11.57 -2.43 -3.30
N LYS A 104 -12.89 -2.64 -3.20
CA LYS A 104 -13.57 -3.02 -1.95
C LYS A 104 -13.13 -4.40 -1.46
N THR A 105 -13.10 -5.40 -2.34
CA THR A 105 -12.66 -6.77 -1.98
C THR A 105 -11.21 -6.76 -1.49
N LYS A 106 -10.30 -6.07 -2.21
CA LYS A 106 -8.90 -5.91 -1.77
C LYS A 106 -8.80 -5.16 -0.44
N ALA A 107 -9.70 -4.21 -0.14
CA ALA A 107 -9.71 -3.53 1.17
C ALA A 107 -10.14 -4.45 2.30
N ALA A 108 -11.15 -5.30 2.10
CA ALA A 108 -11.56 -6.31 3.07
C ALA A 108 -10.42 -7.30 3.38
N VAL A 109 -9.66 -7.71 2.37
CA VAL A 109 -8.48 -8.61 2.57
C VAL A 109 -7.42 -7.96 3.47
N ARG A 110 -7.19 -6.65 3.32
CA ARG A 110 -6.18 -5.87 4.06
C ARG A 110 -6.59 -5.47 5.48
N THR A 111 -7.85 -5.71 5.86
CA THR A 111 -8.32 -5.37 7.20
C THR A 111 -7.97 -6.54 8.13
N PRO A 112 -7.11 -6.34 9.15
CA PRO A 112 -6.89 -7.34 10.18
C PRO A 112 -8.12 -7.49 11.10
#